data_AF-A0A090W9W1-F1
#
_entry.id   AF-A0A090W9W1-F1
#
_cell.length_a   1.000
_cell.length_b   1.000
_cell.length_c   1.000
_cell.angle_alpha   90.00
_cell.angle_beta   90.00
_cell.angle_gamma   90.00
#
_symmetry.space_group_name_H-M   'P 1'
#
loop_
_entity.id
_entity.type
_entity.pdbx_description
1 polymer ?
#
loop_
_entity_poly.entity_id
_entity_poly.type
_entity_poly.pdbx_seq_one_letter_code
_entity_poly.pdbx_strand_id
1 'polypeptide(L)'
;MSTTKRNILFYFCLALTALVASSCNSSKSDKEATQNKKQPVDYIDPIIGAITYGKKSKDAHGFGKTFPGAATPFGLVQLSPDTVSDGDNGSGYSYEHPTMEGFSFTHMSGVGWFGDLGNFLVTPTIGKLQTNRGVAKNPESGYRSRYSHDTETTEAGYYAVTMDDYNVKAELTSAPRAGIIRFTYLNLIVLEFKLI
;
A
#
# COMPACT_ATOMS: atom_id res chain seq x y z
N MET A 1 36.09 1.09 -75.02
CA MET A 1 34.65 1.33 -74.71
C MET A 1 34.52 2.78 -74.25
N SER A 2 33.76 3.60 -74.99
CA SER A 2 33.76 5.07 -74.90
C SER A 2 33.48 5.61 -73.50
N THR A 3 34.24 6.62 -73.08
CA THR A 3 34.22 7.32 -71.80
C THR A 3 32.80 7.76 -71.38
N THR A 4 31.93 8.03 -72.34
CA THR A 4 30.51 8.38 -72.13
C THR A 4 29.70 7.25 -71.50
N LYS A 5 29.94 5.98 -71.87
CA LYS A 5 29.23 4.83 -71.28
C LYS A 5 29.66 4.57 -69.83
N ARG A 6 30.91 4.91 -69.47
CA ARG A 6 31.44 4.75 -68.11
C ARG A 6 30.85 5.76 -67.15
N ASN A 7 30.60 7.00 -67.61
CA ASN A 7 29.97 8.04 -66.80
C ASN A 7 28.48 7.77 -66.59
N ILE A 8 27.75 7.31 -67.62
CA ILE A 8 26.32 6.95 -67.48
C ILE A 8 26.13 5.80 -66.48
N LEU A 9 26.98 4.77 -66.53
CA LEU A 9 26.94 3.66 -65.58
C LEU A 9 27.29 4.11 -64.15
N PHE A 10 28.21 5.07 -64.01
CA PHE A 10 28.56 5.69 -62.72
C PHE A 10 27.40 6.49 -62.12
N TYR A 11 26.72 7.32 -62.91
CA TYR A 11 25.56 8.09 -62.44
C TYR A 11 24.35 7.18 -62.15
N PHE A 12 24.18 6.09 -62.91
CA PHE A 12 23.12 5.11 -62.64
C PHE A 12 23.37 4.35 -61.33
N CYS A 13 24.62 3.96 -61.04
CA CYS A 13 24.98 3.37 -59.74
C CYS A 13 24.84 4.37 -58.59
N LEU A 14 25.21 5.65 -58.77
CA LEU A 14 25.09 6.68 -57.74
C LEU A 14 23.61 6.97 -57.39
N ALA A 15 22.73 7.00 -58.40
CA ALA A 15 21.30 7.19 -58.23
C ALA A 15 20.63 5.97 -57.56
N LEU A 16 21.08 4.75 -57.88
CA LEU A 16 20.58 3.52 -57.27
C LEU A 16 21.00 3.41 -55.78
N THR A 17 22.21 3.87 -55.43
CA THR A 17 22.64 3.95 -54.02
C THR A 17 21.89 5.01 -53.22
N ALA A 18 21.47 6.11 -53.85
CA ALA A 18 20.67 7.14 -53.18
C ALA A 18 19.21 6.70 -52.92
N LEU A 19 18.65 5.85 -53.79
CA LEU A 19 17.30 5.30 -53.61
C LEU A 19 17.24 4.23 -52.50
N VAL A 20 18.29 3.42 -52.35
CA VAL A 20 18.34 2.36 -51.32
C VAL A 20 18.61 2.93 -49.92
N ALA A 21 19.32 4.06 -49.81
CA ALA A 21 19.57 4.75 -48.55
C ALA A 21 18.32 5.42 -47.95
N SER A 22 17.26 5.64 -48.74
CA SER A 22 16.00 6.24 -48.25
C SER A 22 14.99 5.21 -47.73
N SER A 23 15.28 3.91 -47.81
CA SER A 23 14.29 2.86 -47.54
C SER A 23 14.51 2.06 -46.25
N CYS A 24 15.53 2.38 -45.44
CA CYS A 24 15.68 1.75 -44.12
C CYS A 24 16.13 2.74 -43.04
N ASN A 25 15.33 2.74 -41.97
CA ASN A 25 15.68 3.09 -40.61
C ASN A 25 15.52 4.54 -40.15
N SER A 26 14.27 4.97 -40.16
CA SER A 26 13.68 5.55 -38.95
C SER A 26 12.32 4.91 -38.75
N SER A 27 12.28 3.72 -38.14
CA SER A 27 11.14 3.42 -37.27
C SER A 27 11.17 4.50 -36.20
N LYS A 28 10.34 5.54 -36.36
CA LYS A 28 9.94 6.32 -35.21
C LYS A 28 9.33 5.28 -34.28
N SER A 29 10.05 4.91 -33.23
CA SER A 29 9.36 4.42 -32.05
C SER A 29 8.57 5.63 -31.61
N ASP A 30 7.32 5.70 -32.07
CA ASP A 30 6.33 6.49 -31.39
C ASP A 30 6.34 5.92 -29.98
N LYS A 31 7.08 6.57 -29.09
CA LYS A 31 6.81 6.50 -27.66
C LYS A 31 5.45 7.19 -27.52
N GLU A 32 4.39 6.52 -27.97
CA GLU A 32 3.09 6.73 -27.39
C GLU A 32 3.35 6.52 -25.90
N ALA A 33 3.26 7.61 -25.14
CA ALA A 33 3.02 7.53 -23.73
C ALA A 33 1.77 6.66 -23.61
N THR A 34 1.95 5.37 -23.34
CA THR A 34 0.86 4.49 -22.96
C THR A 34 0.31 5.12 -21.70
N GLN A 35 -0.73 5.96 -21.85
CA GLN A 35 -1.56 6.40 -20.76
C GLN A 35 -2.03 5.11 -20.13
N ASN A 36 -1.42 4.74 -19.01
CA ASN A 36 -1.65 3.47 -18.35
C ASN A 36 -3.13 3.49 -17.96
N LYS A 37 -3.97 2.81 -18.76
CA LYS A 37 -5.41 2.95 -18.66
C LYS A 37 -5.81 2.35 -17.33
N LYS A 38 -6.29 3.21 -16.41
CA LYS A 38 -6.76 2.80 -15.09
C LYS A 38 -7.72 1.62 -15.21
N GLN A 39 -7.45 0.58 -14.45
CA GLN A 39 -8.32 -0.56 -14.25
C GLN A 39 -9.40 -0.22 -13.21
N PRO A 40 -10.53 -0.95 -13.17
CA PRO A 40 -11.58 -0.72 -12.17
C PRO A 40 -11.06 -0.75 -10.72
N VAL A 41 -10.06 -1.58 -10.44
CA VAL A 41 -9.44 -1.70 -9.11
C VAL A 41 -8.71 -0.42 -8.68
N ASP A 42 -8.17 0.36 -9.63
CA ASP A 42 -7.41 1.59 -9.36
C ASP A 42 -8.30 2.78 -8.94
N TYR A 43 -9.63 2.59 -8.93
CA TYR A 43 -10.60 3.58 -8.47
C TYR A 43 -11.11 3.30 -7.05
N ILE A 44 -10.73 2.17 -6.45
CA ILE A 44 -11.15 1.80 -5.11
C ILE A 44 -10.25 2.52 -4.11
N ASP A 45 -10.87 3.30 -3.22
CA ASP A 45 -10.21 3.92 -2.08
C ASP A 45 -10.78 3.33 -0.77
N PRO A 46 -10.06 2.39 -0.13
CA PRO A 46 -10.53 1.73 1.10
C PRO A 46 -10.66 2.66 2.31
N ILE A 47 -10.06 3.86 2.28
CA ILE A 47 -10.15 4.79 3.42
C ILE A 47 -11.50 5.51 3.49
N ILE A 48 -12.25 5.55 2.38
CA ILE A 48 -13.57 6.17 2.34
C ILE A 48 -14.51 5.42 3.27
N GLY A 49 -15.00 6.12 4.31
CA GLY A 49 -15.87 5.55 5.33
C GLY A 49 -15.14 4.83 6.47
N ALA A 50 -13.80 4.82 6.49
CA ALA A 50 -13.00 4.20 7.55
C ALA A 50 -12.86 5.14 8.76
N ILE A 51 -13.99 5.67 9.25
CA ILE A 51 -14.07 6.61 10.36
C ILE A 51 -15.15 6.15 11.34
N THR A 52 -14.95 6.43 12.62
CA THR A 52 -15.89 6.09 13.69
C THR A 52 -16.24 7.31 14.53
N TYR A 53 -17.16 7.16 15.48
CA TYR A 53 -17.56 8.28 16.33
C TYR A 53 -16.38 8.77 17.17
N GLY A 54 -16.12 10.08 17.16
CA GLY A 54 -14.99 10.64 17.90
C GLY A 54 -15.10 12.14 18.11
N LYS A 55 -14.23 12.70 18.95
CA LYS A 55 -14.26 14.15 19.28
C LYS A 55 -14.13 15.06 18.05
N LYS A 56 -13.39 14.60 17.04
CA LYS A 56 -13.20 15.30 15.76
C LYS A 56 -14.26 14.94 14.72
N SER A 57 -14.93 13.79 14.89
CA SER A 57 -15.96 13.27 14.01
C SER A 57 -17.33 13.40 14.71
N LYS A 58 -17.91 14.61 14.65
CA LYS A 58 -19.13 14.97 15.40
C LYS A 58 -20.43 14.71 14.64
N ASP A 59 -20.36 14.43 13.35
CA ASP A 59 -21.53 14.18 12.51
C ASP A 59 -22.03 12.75 12.68
N ALA A 60 -23.01 12.57 13.57
CA ALA A 60 -23.61 11.29 13.98
C ALA A 60 -24.14 10.39 12.84
N HIS A 61 -24.19 10.89 11.60
CA HIS A 61 -24.83 10.24 10.46
C HIS A 61 -23.85 9.80 9.36
N GLY A 62 -22.54 10.07 9.50
CA GLY A 62 -21.58 9.96 8.39
C GLY A 62 -20.39 9.00 8.60
N PHE A 63 -20.37 8.19 9.67
CA PHE A 63 -19.12 7.51 10.04
C PHE A 63 -18.71 6.38 9.09
N GLY A 64 -19.65 5.65 8.47
CA GLY A 64 -19.29 4.63 7.47
C GLY A 64 -18.60 3.37 8.03
N LYS A 65 -17.96 3.40 9.21
CA LYS A 65 -17.44 2.26 9.99
C LYS A 65 -16.91 1.10 9.13
N THR A 66 -16.18 1.42 8.06
CA THR A 66 -15.49 0.43 7.23
C THR A 66 -14.10 0.18 7.81
N PHE A 67 -13.35 -0.73 7.20
CA PHE A 67 -11.96 -0.98 7.54
C PHE A 67 -11.10 -0.85 6.25
N PRO A 68 -9.88 -0.30 6.33
CA PRO A 68 -9.05 -0.06 5.15
C PRO A 68 -8.15 -1.26 4.77
N GLY A 69 -8.19 -2.32 5.56
CA GLY A 69 -7.37 -3.52 5.38
C GLY A 69 -7.66 -4.33 4.12
N ALA A 70 -6.82 -5.35 3.92
CA ALA A 70 -6.91 -6.25 2.79
C ALA A 70 -8.05 -7.26 2.96
N ALA A 71 -8.91 -7.35 1.95
CA ALA A 71 -9.91 -8.40 1.82
C ALA A 71 -10.07 -8.78 0.34
N THR A 72 -10.37 -10.06 0.08
CA THR A 72 -10.92 -10.49 -1.21
C THR A 72 -12.44 -10.30 -1.22
N PRO A 73 -13.10 -10.18 -2.38
CA PRO A 73 -14.57 -10.19 -2.44
C PRO A 73 -15.17 -11.35 -1.66
N PHE A 74 -16.00 -11.05 -0.66
CA PHE A 74 -16.67 -12.02 0.22
C PHE A 74 -15.72 -12.95 1.00
N GLY A 75 -14.46 -12.54 1.20
CA GLY A 75 -13.49 -13.28 2.01
C GLY A 75 -13.88 -13.33 3.49
N LEU A 76 -13.60 -14.47 4.13
CA LEU A 76 -13.71 -14.64 5.58
C LEU A 76 -12.61 -13.85 6.30
N VAL A 77 -11.40 -13.87 5.76
CA VAL A 77 -10.29 -13.07 6.30
C VAL A 77 -10.39 -11.66 5.78
N GLN A 78 -10.37 -10.72 6.71
CA GLN A 78 -10.40 -9.29 6.50
C GLN A 78 -9.23 -8.75 7.33
N LEU A 79 -8.04 -8.76 6.75
CA LEU A 79 -6.79 -8.47 7.47
C LEU A 79 -6.57 -6.96 7.49
N SER A 80 -6.78 -6.33 8.64
CA SER A 80 -6.84 -4.86 8.76
C SER A 80 -6.14 -4.34 10.01
N PRO A 81 -5.68 -3.07 10.01
CA PRO A 81 -5.25 -2.38 11.23
C PRO A 81 -6.36 -2.21 12.27
N ASP A 82 -5.96 -2.31 13.53
CA ASP A 82 -6.75 -1.98 14.72
C ASP A 82 -6.17 -0.74 15.40
N THR A 83 -6.91 0.37 15.40
CA THR A 83 -6.52 1.61 16.09
C THR A 83 -6.86 1.57 17.58
N VAL A 84 -8.06 1.08 17.90
CA VAL A 84 -8.62 1.02 19.25
C VAL A 84 -9.60 -0.16 19.30
N SER A 85 -9.35 -1.18 20.13
CA SER A 85 -10.26 -2.35 20.21
C SER A 85 -11.45 -2.17 21.18
N ASP A 86 -11.64 -1.00 21.78
CA ASP A 86 -12.78 -0.72 22.66
C ASP A 86 -13.67 0.43 22.17
N GLY A 87 -14.80 0.62 22.85
CA GLY A 87 -15.74 1.69 22.55
C GLY A 87 -16.43 1.52 21.20
N ASP A 88 -16.93 2.62 20.65
CA ASP A 88 -17.71 2.61 19.40
C ASP A 88 -16.81 2.55 18.15
N ASN A 89 -15.93 1.54 18.11
CA ASN A 89 -14.93 1.34 17.07
C ASN A 89 -15.01 -0.07 16.47
N GLY A 90 -16.23 -0.54 16.19
CA GLY A 90 -16.51 -1.94 15.83
C GLY A 90 -15.88 -2.46 14.54
N SER A 91 -15.34 -1.59 13.68
CA SER A 91 -14.55 -1.98 12.51
C SER A 91 -13.05 -2.07 12.78
N GLY A 92 -12.61 -1.84 14.01
CA GLY A 92 -11.19 -1.86 14.41
C GLY A 92 -10.44 -0.56 14.10
N TYR A 93 -10.82 0.15 13.04
CA TYR A 93 -10.11 1.32 12.53
C TYR A 93 -10.95 2.60 12.55
N SER A 94 -10.32 3.72 12.92
CA SER A 94 -10.84 5.07 12.70
C SER A 94 -9.73 6.00 12.25
N TYR A 95 -9.93 6.66 11.11
CA TYR A 95 -8.96 7.57 10.51
C TYR A 95 -8.44 8.65 11.49
N GLU A 96 -9.27 9.11 12.42
CA GLU A 96 -8.90 10.17 13.36
C GLU A 96 -8.03 9.70 14.54
N HIS A 97 -7.83 8.39 14.71
CA HIS A 97 -7.04 7.84 15.80
C HIS A 97 -5.54 7.93 15.49
N PRO A 98 -4.71 8.52 16.38
CA PRO A 98 -3.30 8.75 16.11
C PRO A 98 -2.40 7.56 16.50
N THR A 99 -2.98 6.45 16.96
CA THR A 99 -2.24 5.28 17.43
C THR A 99 -2.90 3.99 16.96
N MET A 100 -2.09 2.95 16.81
CA MET A 100 -2.48 1.63 16.38
C MET A 100 -2.06 0.56 17.38
N GLU A 101 -2.95 -0.38 17.66
CA GLU A 101 -2.72 -1.54 18.52
C GLU A 101 -2.02 -2.67 17.74
N GLY A 102 -2.41 -2.90 16.48
CA GLY A 102 -1.80 -3.91 15.62
C GLY A 102 -2.67 -4.24 14.42
N PHE A 103 -2.61 -5.50 13.97
CA PHE A 103 -3.34 -6.00 12.81
C PHE A 103 -4.03 -7.31 13.14
N SER A 104 -5.32 -7.41 12.89
CA SER A 104 -6.10 -8.63 13.17
C SER A 104 -6.78 -9.18 11.92
N PHE A 105 -7.27 -10.42 11.99
CA PHE A 105 -7.65 -11.19 10.79
C PHE A 105 -9.14 -11.15 10.45
N THR A 106 -9.98 -10.58 11.32
CA THR A 106 -11.44 -10.59 11.19
C THR A 106 -12.02 -9.24 11.56
N HIS A 107 -12.89 -8.67 10.71
CA HIS A 107 -13.42 -7.31 10.91
C HIS A 107 -14.86 -7.17 10.39
N MET A 108 -15.67 -6.33 11.02
CA MET A 108 -17.00 -6.03 10.50
C MET A 108 -16.99 -4.68 9.77
N SER A 109 -17.59 -4.62 8.58
CA SER A 109 -17.69 -3.38 7.80
C SER A 109 -19.11 -2.81 7.85
N GLY A 110 -19.23 -1.53 8.18
CA GLY A 110 -20.49 -0.78 8.17
C GLY A 110 -21.44 -1.11 9.32
N VAL A 111 -20.92 -1.55 10.48
CA VAL A 111 -21.76 -1.95 11.63
C VAL A 111 -22.37 -0.75 12.35
N GLY A 112 -23.65 -0.88 12.76
CA GLY A 112 -24.37 0.19 13.47
C GLY A 112 -24.19 0.21 14.99
N TRP A 113 -23.52 -0.79 15.58
CA TRP A 113 -23.31 -0.92 17.03
C TRP A 113 -21.81 -0.96 17.35
N PHE A 114 -21.45 -1.29 18.60
CA PHE A 114 -20.06 -1.31 19.09
C PHE A 114 -19.17 -2.38 18.42
N GLY A 115 -19.76 -3.34 17.69
CA GLY A 115 -19.06 -4.34 16.90
C GLY A 115 -18.53 -5.55 17.70
N ASP A 116 -17.92 -6.47 16.95
CA ASP A 116 -17.29 -7.71 17.41
C ASP A 116 -16.11 -8.02 16.45
N LEU A 117 -15.44 -9.16 16.60
CA LEU A 117 -14.25 -9.60 15.86
C LEU A 117 -12.97 -8.87 16.33
N GLY A 118 -12.04 -8.55 15.42
CA GLY A 118 -10.69 -8.10 15.79
C GLY A 118 -9.81 -9.24 16.32
N ASN A 119 -10.07 -10.48 15.87
CA ASN A 119 -9.42 -11.66 16.44
C ASN A 119 -8.02 -11.90 15.87
N PHE A 120 -7.15 -12.50 16.69
CA PHE A 120 -5.78 -12.85 16.34
C PHE A 120 -4.91 -11.63 16.00
N LEU A 121 -4.96 -10.60 16.86
CA LEU A 121 -4.13 -9.40 16.72
C LEU A 121 -2.64 -9.74 16.79
N VAL A 122 -1.89 -9.27 15.79
CA VAL A 122 -0.44 -9.36 15.67
C VAL A 122 0.13 -7.95 15.57
N THR A 123 1.18 -7.67 16.33
CA THR A 123 1.84 -6.36 16.32
C THR A 123 3.36 -6.54 16.37
N PRO A 124 4.13 -5.89 15.47
CA PRO A 124 5.58 -5.93 15.53
C PRO A 124 6.08 -4.94 16.58
N THR A 125 7.05 -5.35 17.40
CA THR A 125 7.67 -4.47 18.40
C THR A 125 9.18 -4.60 18.38
N ILE A 126 9.88 -3.54 18.80
CA ILE A 126 11.32 -3.55 19.07
C ILE A 126 11.52 -3.09 20.52
N GLY A 127 12.41 -3.77 21.24
CA GLY A 127 12.78 -3.42 22.61
C GLY A 127 12.11 -4.31 23.66
N LYS A 128 11.80 -3.74 24.83
CA LYS A 128 11.22 -4.51 25.95
C LYS A 128 9.82 -4.98 25.58
N LEU A 129 9.56 -6.28 25.76
CA LEU A 129 8.25 -6.87 25.55
C LEU A 129 7.21 -6.23 26.49
N GLN A 130 6.17 -5.66 25.90
CA GLN A 130 4.97 -5.19 26.57
C GLN A 130 3.82 -6.12 26.17
N THR A 131 3.04 -6.58 27.15
CA THR A 131 1.94 -7.54 26.91
C THR A 131 0.55 -6.90 27.02
N ASN A 132 0.48 -5.63 27.41
CA ASN A 132 -0.74 -4.83 27.41
C ASN A 132 -0.70 -3.81 26.27
N ARG A 133 -1.88 -3.47 25.72
CA ARG A 133 -2.01 -2.52 24.61
C ARG A 133 -1.70 -1.05 24.94
N GLY A 134 -1.57 -0.70 26.21
CA GLY A 134 -1.47 0.70 26.65
C GLY A 134 -2.70 1.54 26.30
N VAL A 135 -2.57 2.87 26.35
CA VAL A 135 -3.66 3.81 26.03
C VAL A 135 -3.17 4.87 25.06
N ALA A 136 -4.04 5.37 24.17
CA ALA A 136 -3.66 6.34 23.13
C ALA A 136 -2.98 7.62 23.67
N LYS A 137 -3.32 8.03 24.90
CA LYS A 137 -2.72 9.21 25.56
C LYS A 137 -1.31 8.97 26.13
N ASN A 138 -0.91 7.72 26.27
CA ASN A 138 0.37 7.28 26.87
C ASN A 138 0.79 5.97 26.17
N PRO A 139 1.11 6.00 24.86
CA PRO A 139 1.33 4.80 24.06
C PRO A 139 2.48 3.94 24.59
N GLU A 140 3.52 4.58 25.12
CA GLU A 140 4.66 3.94 25.81
C GLU A 140 4.28 3.09 27.05
N SER A 141 3.05 3.17 27.55
CA SER A 141 2.54 2.26 28.59
C SER A 141 2.21 0.85 28.10
N GLY A 142 2.34 0.55 26.81
CA GLY A 142 2.06 -0.75 26.22
C GLY A 142 2.70 -0.95 24.85
N TYR A 143 2.15 -1.88 24.05
CA TYR A 143 2.67 -2.21 22.72
C TYR A 143 2.14 -1.37 21.57
N ARG A 144 1.19 -0.45 21.80
CA ARG A 144 0.62 0.37 20.71
C ARG A 144 1.69 1.31 20.13
N SER A 145 1.58 1.60 18.85
CA SER A 145 2.46 2.54 18.15
C SER A 145 1.70 3.76 17.67
N ARG A 146 2.36 4.92 17.67
CA ARG A 146 1.99 6.05 16.80
C ARG A 146 2.15 5.64 15.32
N TYR A 147 1.39 6.30 14.44
CA TYR A 147 1.53 6.19 12.98
C TYR A 147 1.06 7.49 12.32
N SER A 148 1.40 7.68 11.05
CA SER A 148 0.90 8.78 10.21
C SER A 148 0.32 8.26 8.90
N HIS A 149 -0.74 8.92 8.42
CA HIS A 149 -1.30 8.69 7.08
C HIS A 149 -0.30 8.97 5.95
N ASP A 150 0.75 9.75 6.19
CA ASP A 150 1.83 9.98 5.22
C ASP A 150 2.59 8.69 4.86
N THR A 151 2.58 7.71 5.77
CA THR A 151 3.20 6.39 5.60
C THR A 151 2.17 5.29 5.39
N GLU A 152 0.89 5.64 5.38
CA GLU A 152 -0.22 4.71 5.20
C GLU A 152 -0.56 4.59 3.73
N THR A 153 -0.79 3.37 3.27
CA THR A 153 -1.20 3.07 1.91
C THR A 153 -2.36 2.10 1.95
N THR A 154 -3.43 2.45 1.26
CA THR A 154 -4.66 1.66 1.22
C THR A 154 -5.04 1.40 -0.24
N GLU A 155 -5.10 0.13 -0.62
CA GLU A 155 -5.46 -0.31 -1.96
C GLU A 155 -6.38 -1.53 -1.86
N ALA A 156 -7.14 -1.83 -2.91
CA ALA A 156 -7.98 -3.01 -2.91
C ALA A 156 -7.13 -4.29 -2.75
N GLY A 157 -7.29 -4.98 -1.62
CA GLY A 157 -6.54 -6.21 -1.31
C GLY A 157 -5.14 -5.99 -0.75
N TYR A 158 -4.75 -4.75 -0.45
CA TYR A 158 -3.45 -4.42 0.14
C TYR A 158 -3.53 -3.23 1.10
N TYR A 159 -2.84 -3.36 2.22
CA TYR A 159 -2.68 -2.27 3.19
C TYR A 159 -1.22 -2.20 3.64
N ALA A 160 -0.69 -1.01 3.86
CA ALA A 160 0.60 -0.83 4.48
C ALA A 160 0.64 0.40 5.38
N VAL A 161 1.45 0.35 6.43
CA VAL A 161 1.71 1.48 7.32
C VAL A 161 3.06 1.34 8.00
N THR A 162 3.66 2.44 8.42
CA THR A 162 4.82 2.40 9.32
C THR A 162 4.37 2.58 10.77
N MET A 163 4.79 1.66 11.63
CA MET A 163 4.63 1.75 13.08
C MET A 163 5.77 2.61 13.63
N ASP A 164 5.53 3.91 13.78
CA ASP A 164 6.56 4.93 14.04
C ASP A 164 7.39 4.65 15.30
N ASP A 165 6.77 4.14 16.36
CA ASP A 165 7.44 3.90 17.64
C ASP A 165 8.45 2.76 17.59
N TYR A 166 8.26 1.86 16.62
CA TYR A 166 9.16 0.72 16.38
C TYR A 166 9.98 0.87 15.11
N ASN A 167 9.69 1.86 14.27
CA ASN A 167 10.25 2.00 12.93
C ASN A 167 10.16 0.69 12.12
N VAL A 168 8.97 0.07 12.15
CA VAL A 168 8.66 -1.17 11.42
C VAL A 168 7.57 -0.91 10.41
N LYS A 169 7.84 -1.19 9.13
CA LYS A 169 6.79 -1.18 8.11
C LYS A 169 6.02 -2.49 8.15
N ALA A 170 4.69 -2.40 8.25
CA ALA A 170 3.78 -3.52 8.11
C ALA A 170 3.09 -3.46 6.76
N GLU A 171 2.96 -4.61 6.11
CA GLU A 171 2.26 -4.76 4.83
C GLU A 171 1.35 -5.98 4.90
N LEU A 172 0.11 -5.84 4.45
CA LEU A 172 -0.97 -6.82 4.62
C LEU A 172 -1.54 -7.18 3.25
N THR A 173 -1.81 -8.46 3.04
CA THR A 173 -2.67 -8.93 1.95
C THR A 173 -3.43 -10.17 2.39
N SER A 174 -4.51 -10.50 1.67
CA SER A 174 -5.43 -11.57 2.06
C SER A 174 -5.84 -12.44 0.88
N ALA A 175 -6.03 -13.72 1.16
CA ALA A 175 -6.84 -14.65 0.38
C ALA A 175 -8.19 -14.88 1.10
N PRO A 176 -9.17 -15.59 0.51
CA PRO A 176 -10.50 -15.74 1.10
C PRO A 176 -10.54 -16.30 2.52
N ARG A 177 -9.54 -17.09 2.94
CA ARG A 177 -9.48 -17.73 4.28
C ARG A 177 -8.08 -17.68 4.90
N ALA A 178 -7.19 -16.84 4.39
CA ALA A 178 -5.83 -16.71 4.90
C ALA A 178 -5.34 -15.27 4.73
N GLY A 179 -4.46 -14.81 5.62
CA GLY A 179 -3.82 -13.50 5.54
C GLY A 179 -2.31 -13.65 5.57
N ILE A 180 -1.60 -12.72 4.95
CA ILE A 180 -0.15 -12.61 5.01
C ILE A 180 0.18 -11.22 5.52
N ILE A 181 1.04 -11.17 6.54
CA ILE A 181 1.65 -9.94 7.04
C ILE A 181 3.15 -10.00 6.76
N ARG A 182 3.70 -8.94 6.16
CA ARG A 182 5.14 -8.75 6.01
C ARG A 182 5.57 -7.58 6.90
N PHE A 183 6.53 -7.85 7.78
CA PHE A 183 7.17 -6.83 8.59
C PHE A 183 8.57 -6.53 8.06
N THR A 184 8.87 -5.26 7.81
CA THR A 184 10.20 -4.78 7.45
C THR A 184 10.73 -3.93 8.59
N TYR A 185 11.74 -4.43 9.28
CA TYR A 185 12.42 -3.72 10.35
C TYR A 185 13.42 -2.75 9.74
N LEU A 186 13.12 -1.44 9.80
CA LEU A 186 13.89 -0.41 9.09
C LEU A 186 15.17 -0.01 9.85
N ASN A 187 15.26 -0.38 11.14
CA ASN A 187 16.46 -0.26 11.96
C ASN A 187 17.20 -1.60 12.07
N LEU A 188 18.22 -1.81 11.24
CA LEU A 188 19.34 -2.70 11.56
C LEU A 188 20.31 -1.91 12.45
N ILE A 189 20.09 -1.92 13.76
CA ILE A 189 21.22 -1.70 14.66
C ILE A 189 22.10 -2.94 14.49
N VAL A 190 23.18 -2.78 13.71
CA VAL A 190 24.37 -3.62 13.85
C VAL A 190 24.75 -3.51 15.32
N LEU A 191 24.47 -4.55 16.09
CA LEU A 191 25.03 -4.69 17.42
C LEU A 191 26.54 -4.78 17.23
N GLU A 192 27.25 -3.65 17.34
CA GLU A 192 28.67 -3.69 17.67
C GLU A 192 28.77 -4.36 19.04
N PHE A 193 29.08 -5.67 19.03
CA PHE A 193 29.55 -6.36 20.20
C PHE A 193 30.87 -5.71 20.62
N LYS A 194 30.79 -4.73 21.51
CA LYS A 194 31.97 -4.31 22.28
C LYS A 194 32.21 -5.40 23.32
N LEU A 195 33.08 -6.35 22.97
CA LEU A 195 33.69 -7.27 23.93
C LEU A 195 34.32 -6.43 25.05
N ILE A 196 33.84 -6.65 26.28
CA ILE A 196 34.57 -6.33 27.50
C ILE A 196 35.41 -7.55 27.84
#